data_AF-A0A1M4TE34-F1
#
_entry.id   AF-A0A1M4TE34-F1
#
_cell.length_a   1.000
_cell.length_b   1.000
_cell.length_c   1.000
_cell.angle_alpha   90.00
_cell.angle_beta   90.00
_cell.angle_gamma   90.00
#
_symmetry.space_group_name_H-M   'P 1'
#
loop_
_entity.id
_entity.type
_entity.pdbx_description
1 polymer ?
#
loop_
_entity_poly.entity_id
_entity_poly.type
_entity_poly.pdbx_seq_one_letter_code
_entity_poly.pdbx_strand_id
1 'polypeptide(L)'
;MAPELRDSTGDKWLHNMGAPMSRQCNQRVRADYFMSGNSGWSTGYFGMKIPGGTDLQSWLEGELKKAGYKSWEDADAHLPRSHERALVYDRTDGGKAEALSPEMNVHCALVLGRCSQHFYQPDGPLILTRKRLQRQVRLLTIQTNDYYELD
;
A
#
# COMPACT_ATOMS: atom_id res chain seq x y z
N MET A 1 33.97 24.13 49.25
CA MET A 1 32.94 25.18 49.42
C MET A 1 33.27 26.28 48.43
N ALA A 2 32.55 26.35 47.31
CA ALA A 2 32.72 27.42 46.31
C ALA A 2 31.73 28.56 46.61
N PRO A 3 32.08 29.82 46.37
CA PRO A 3 31.24 30.95 46.76
C PRO A 3 30.06 31.12 45.80
N GLU A 4 28.86 31.32 46.35
CA GLU A 4 27.67 31.72 45.60
C GLU A 4 27.81 33.20 45.20
N LEU A 5 27.80 33.48 43.89
CA LEU A 5 27.69 34.85 43.37
C LEU A 5 26.20 35.22 43.28
N ARG A 6 25.82 36.33 43.91
CA ARG A 6 24.47 36.93 43.85
C ARG A 6 24.58 38.35 43.32
N ASP A 7 23.62 38.76 42.50
CA ASP A 7 23.41 40.17 42.16
C ASP A 7 22.36 40.80 43.10
N SER A 8 22.42 42.13 43.20
CA SER A 8 21.73 43.07 44.08
C SER A 8 20.19 43.05 44.07
N THR A 9 19.55 42.20 43.26
CA THR A 9 18.09 42.06 43.14
C THR A 9 17.54 40.72 43.64
N GLY A 10 18.39 39.79 44.09
CA GLY A 10 17.96 38.59 44.82
C GLY A 10 17.29 37.48 44.00
N ASP A 11 17.19 37.61 42.68
CA ASP A 11 16.59 36.57 41.83
C ASP A 11 17.56 35.44 41.49
N LYS A 12 17.09 34.21 41.71
CA LYS A 12 17.82 32.97 41.43
C LYS A 12 17.97 32.78 39.92
N TRP A 13 19.21 32.67 39.47
CA TRP A 13 19.53 32.28 38.10
C TRP A 13 19.10 30.83 37.87
N LEU A 14 18.11 30.61 37.02
CA LEU A 14 17.81 29.29 36.46
C LEU A 14 18.81 29.01 35.33
N HIS A 15 19.81 28.17 35.62
CA HIS A 15 20.70 27.63 34.61
C HIS A 15 19.94 26.69 33.67
N ASN A 16 19.51 27.20 32.51
CA ASN A 16 19.13 26.37 31.36
C ASN A 16 20.41 25.78 30.72
N MET A 17 21.03 24.81 31.40
CA MET A 17 22.17 24.02 30.89
C MET A 17 21.77 22.54 30.76
N GLY A 18 20.57 22.28 30.23
CA GLY A 18 20.13 20.94 29.84
C GLY A 18 20.02 20.86 28.32
N ALA A 19 20.70 19.90 27.72
CA ALA A 19 20.64 19.54 26.29
C ALA A 19 19.20 19.56 25.74
N PRO A 20 18.99 19.76 24.42
CA PRO A 20 17.64 19.86 23.85
C PRO A 20 16.83 18.61 24.20
N MET A 21 15.87 18.75 25.12
CA MET A 21 14.89 17.71 25.37
C MET A 21 14.13 17.53 24.07
N SER A 22 14.35 16.39 23.40
CA SER A 22 13.51 15.95 22.29
C SER A 22 12.07 15.90 22.81
N ARG A 23 11.29 16.93 22.53
CA ARG A 23 9.86 16.97 22.86
C ARG A 23 9.18 15.92 21.99
N GLN A 24 8.99 14.72 22.52
CA GLN A 24 8.13 13.72 21.88
C GLN A 24 6.69 14.18 22.04
N CYS A 25 6.12 14.73 20.98
CA CYS A 25 4.70 15.03 20.89
C CYS A 25 3.96 13.77 20.46
N ASN A 26 3.32 13.08 21.41
CA ASN A 26 2.39 12.00 21.11
C ASN A 26 1.01 12.60 20.82
N GLN A 27 0.80 12.99 19.57
CA GLN A 27 -0.51 13.46 19.13
C GLN A 27 -1.35 12.26 18.64
N ARG A 28 -2.54 12.11 19.22
CA ARG A 28 -3.50 11.07 18.81
C ARG A 28 -4.05 11.47 17.44
N VAL A 29 -3.59 10.81 16.38
CA VAL A 29 -4.09 11.03 15.02
C VAL A 29 -5.58 10.68 15.02
N ARG A 30 -6.44 11.69 14.88
CA ARG A 30 -7.89 11.48 14.74
C ARG A 30 -8.14 10.91 13.35
N ALA A 31 -8.57 9.64 13.31
CA ALA A 31 -8.93 8.94 12.08
C ALA A 31 -10.02 9.66 11.27
N ASP A 32 -10.77 10.55 11.92
CA ASP A 32 -11.82 11.38 11.34
C ASP A 32 -11.32 12.29 10.19
N TYR A 33 -10.03 12.66 10.17
CA TYR A 33 -9.42 13.41 9.07
C TYR A 33 -9.26 12.61 7.76
N PHE A 34 -9.23 11.27 7.85
CA PHE A 34 -9.23 10.39 6.68
C PHE A 34 -10.65 10.02 6.22
N MET A 35 -11.68 10.48 6.93
CA MET A 35 -13.08 10.08 6.72
C MET A 35 -13.93 11.17 6.05
N SER A 36 -13.36 12.33 5.70
CA SER A 36 -14.10 13.38 5.00
C SER A 36 -14.28 13.04 3.52
N GLY A 37 -15.29 12.22 3.24
CA GLY A 37 -16.29 12.36 2.16
C GLY A 37 -15.89 12.51 0.68
N ASN A 38 -14.65 12.79 0.32
CA ASN A 38 -14.23 13.00 -1.07
C ASN A 38 -12.72 12.89 -1.26
N SER A 39 -12.04 12.10 -0.43
CA SER A 39 -10.60 11.90 -0.58
C SER A 39 -10.36 11.10 -1.86
N GLY A 40 -9.55 11.63 -2.79
CA GLY A 40 -9.14 11.07 -4.08
C GLY A 40 -8.37 9.74 -3.98
N TRP A 41 -9.01 8.72 -3.41
CA TRP A 41 -8.49 7.37 -3.25
C TRP A 41 -9.21 6.51 -4.26
N SER A 42 -8.55 6.13 -5.35
CA SER A 42 -9.09 5.10 -6.22
C SER A 42 -8.84 3.75 -5.58
N THR A 43 -9.91 3.02 -5.27
CA THR A 43 -9.78 1.71 -4.61
C THR A 43 -10.18 0.58 -5.53
N GLY A 44 -9.21 -0.22 -5.94
CA GLY A 44 -9.42 -1.47 -6.65
C GLY A 44 -9.24 -2.67 -5.70
N TYR A 45 -10.16 -3.63 -5.77
CA TYR A 45 -10.04 -4.91 -5.08
C TYR A 45 -9.54 -5.98 -6.05
N PHE A 46 -8.53 -6.73 -5.63
CA PHE A 46 -7.93 -7.78 -6.43
C PHE A 46 -7.81 -9.05 -5.61
N GLY A 47 -8.32 -10.14 -6.15
CA GLY A 47 -8.29 -11.44 -5.51
C GLY A 47 -8.84 -12.47 -6.48
N MET A 48 -8.23 -13.65 -6.49
CA MET A 48 -8.63 -14.72 -7.40
C MET A 48 -8.69 -16.06 -6.69
N LYS A 49 -9.53 -16.97 -7.20
CA LYS A 49 -9.66 -18.32 -6.66
C LYS A 49 -8.79 -19.29 -7.46
N ILE A 50 -7.69 -19.73 -6.85
CA ILE A 50 -6.83 -20.76 -7.44
C ILE A 50 -7.40 -22.15 -7.08
N PRO A 51 -7.62 -23.05 -8.04
CA PRO A 51 -8.01 -24.42 -7.74
C PRO A 51 -6.93 -25.15 -6.90
N GLY A 52 -7.41 -25.97 -5.96
CA GLY A 52 -6.55 -26.80 -5.11
C GLY A 52 -5.94 -27.96 -5.90
N GLY A 53 -4.70 -28.34 -5.58
CA GLY A 53 -4.04 -29.52 -6.15
C GLY A 53 -3.58 -29.40 -7.61
N THR A 54 -3.85 -28.31 -8.30
CA THR A 54 -3.37 -28.07 -9.68
C THR A 54 -1.96 -27.48 -9.67
N ASP A 55 -1.14 -27.84 -10.66
CA ASP A 55 0.10 -27.12 -10.93
C ASP A 55 -0.20 -25.65 -11.26
N LEU A 56 0.48 -24.73 -10.59
CA LEU A 56 0.18 -23.30 -10.68
C LEU A 56 0.50 -22.77 -12.08
N GLN A 57 1.63 -23.19 -12.64
CA GLN A 57 2.09 -22.72 -13.94
C GLN A 57 1.12 -23.16 -15.04
N SER A 58 0.80 -24.44 -15.10
CA SER A 58 -0.15 -25.00 -16.06
C SER A 58 -1.53 -24.33 -15.98
N TRP A 59 -1.99 -24.04 -14.76
CA TRP A 59 -3.27 -23.35 -14.56
C TRP A 59 -3.23 -21.91 -15.09
N LEU A 60 -2.19 -21.15 -14.76
CA LEU A 60 -2.05 -19.77 -15.20
C LEU A 60 -1.89 -19.66 -16.73
N GLU A 61 -1.12 -20.55 -17.35
CA GLU A 61 -0.99 -20.64 -18.82
C GLU A 61 -2.36 -20.95 -19.46
N GLY A 62 -3.16 -21.81 -18.82
CA GLY A 62 -4.53 -22.09 -19.22
C GLY A 62 -5.44 -20.85 -19.17
N GLU A 63 -5.37 -20.06 -18.10
CA GLU A 63 -6.12 -18.80 -17.97
C GLU A 63 -5.67 -17.77 -19.01
N LEU A 64 -4.36 -17.66 -19.26
CA LEU A 64 -3.78 -16.75 -20.24
C LEU A 64 -4.26 -17.07 -21.66
N LYS A 65 -4.26 -18.36 -22.03
CA LYS A 65 -4.79 -18.84 -23.32
C LYS A 65 -6.30 -18.63 -23.46
N LYS A 66 -7.07 -18.85 -22.39
CA LYS A 66 -8.53 -18.59 -22.39
C LYS A 66 -8.85 -17.12 -22.56
N ALA A 67 -8.01 -16.24 -22.02
CA ALA A 67 -8.12 -14.79 -22.19
C ALA A 67 -7.63 -14.31 -23.57
N GLY A 68 -7.08 -15.19 -24.41
CA GLY A 68 -6.64 -14.86 -25.77
C GLY A 68 -5.26 -14.23 -25.88
N TYR A 69 -4.51 -14.13 -24.76
CA TYR A 69 -3.15 -13.58 -24.77
C TYR A 69 -2.12 -14.64 -25.15
N LYS A 70 -1.02 -14.21 -25.77
CA LYS A 70 0.10 -15.10 -26.16
C LYS A 70 1.16 -15.22 -25.08
N SER A 71 1.35 -14.16 -24.29
CA SER A 71 2.32 -14.12 -23.20
C SER A 71 1.86 -13.17 -22.08
N TRP A 72 2.61 -13.14 -20.97
CA TRP A 72 2.34 -12.21 -19.87
C TRP A 72 2.63 -10.77 -20.26
N GLU A 73 3.63 -10.54 -21.10
CA GLU A 73 3.98 -9.22 -21.64
C GLU A 73 2.87 -8.71 -22.56
N ASP A 74 2.29 -9.60 -23.38
CA ASP A 74 1.13 -9.30 -24.23
C ASP A 74 -0.09 -8.91 -23.36
N ALA A 75 -0.39 -9.69 -22.32
CA ALA A 75 -1.46 -9.35 -21.39
C ALA A 75 -1.22 -8.02 -20.66
N ASP A 76 0.00 -7.77 -20.23
CA ASP A 76 0.39 -6.56 -19.50
C ASP A 76 0.34 -5.27 -20.34
N ALA A 77 0.51 -5.40 -21.66
CA ALA A 77 0.38 -4.28 -22.59
C ALA A 77 -1.09 -3.90 -22.89
N HIS A 78 -2.00 -4.87 -22.80
CA HIS A 78 -3.41 -4.67 -23.18
C HIS A 78 -4.34 -4.42 -21.99
N LEU A 79 -4.01 -4.96 -20.80
CA LEU A 79 -4.87 -4.84 -19.64
C LEU A 79 -4.68 -3.48 -18.94
N PRO A 80 -5.77 -2.82 -18.50
CA PRO A 80 -5.69 -1.55 -17.83
C PRO A 80 -5.02 -1.73 -16.46
N ARG A 81 -3.86 -1.12 -16.27
CA ARG A 81 -3.13 -1.14 -14.99
C ARG A 81 -2.94 0.28 -14.46
N SER A 82 -2.94 0.42 -13.13
CA SER A 82 -2.45 1.65 -12.53
C SER A 82 -0.94 1.74 -12.74
N HIS A 83 -0.47 2.87 -13.26
CA HIS A 83 0.96 3.21 -13.38
C HIS A 83 1.53 3.81 -12.10
N GLU A 84 0.69 4.05 -11.10
CA GLU A 84 1.08 4.64 -9.84
C GLU A 84 1.39 3.57 -8.79
N ARG A 85 2.36 3.88 -7.92
CA ARG A 85 2.60 3.08 -6.73
C ARG A 85 1.43 3.24 -5.78
N ALA A 86 0.93 2.12 -5.28
CA ALA A 86 -0.20 2.12 -4.34
C ALA A 86 0.17 1.38 -3.05
N LEU A 87 -0.47 1.76 -1.95
CA LEU A 87 -0.43 0.99 -0.71
C LEU A 87 -1.30 -0.25 -0.86
N VAL A 88 -0.81 -1.37 -0.33
CA VAL A 88 -1.49 -2.66 -0.35
C VAL A 88 -2.06 -2.93 1.03
N TYR A 89 -3.36 -3.20 1.08
CA TYR A 89 -4.02 -3.67 2.29
C TYR A 89 -4.55 -5.08 2.08
N ASP A 90 -4.09 -6.04 2.89
CA ASP A 90 -4.59 -7.41 2.86
C ASP A 90 -6.00 -7.44 3.47
N ARG A 91 -6.95 -7.96 2.70
CA ARG A 91 -8.34 -8.09 3.11
C ARG A 91 -8.48 -9.29 4.03
N THR A 92 -8.91 -9.06 5.27
CA THR A 92 -9.08 -10.11 6.29
C THR A 92 -10.53 -10.54 6.48
N ASP A 93 -11.49 -9.84 5.87
CA ASP A 93 -12.94 -9.97 6.12
C ASP A 93 -13.61 -11.18 5.40
N GLY A 94 -12.84 -12.14 4.88
CA GLY A 94 -13.37 -13.41 4.39
C GLY A 94 -14.30 -13.30 3.18
N GLY A 95 -14.26 -12.18 2.45
CA GLY A 95 -14.99 -12.02 1.19
C GLY A 95 -14.72 -13.21 0.26
N LYS A 96 -15.77 -13.90 -0.21
CA LYS A 96 -15.60 -15.03 -1.14
C LYS A 96 -14.96 -14.49 -2.42
N ALA A 97 -13.80 -15.03 -2.80
CA ALA A 97 -13.25 -14.79 -4.13
C ALA A 97 -14.29 -15.27 -5.16
N GLU A 98 -14.85 -14.34 -5.91
CA GLU A 98 -15.83 -14.63 -6.95
C GLU A 98 -15.17 -15.36 -8.12
N ALA A 99 -15.97 -16.09 -8.89
CA ALA A 99 -15.50 -16.66 -10.15
C ALA A 99 -15.37 -15.52 -11.16
N LEU A 100 -14.14 -15.18 -11.49
CA LEU A 100 -13.82 -14.09 -12.41
C LEU A 100 -13.75 -14.61 -13.86
N SER A 101 -13.94 -13.70 -14.83
CA SER A 101 -13.64 -13.99 -16.22
C SER A 101 -12.14 -14.31 -16.40
N PRO A 102 -11.74 -15.07 -17.43
CA PRO A 102 -10.33 -15.38 -17.68
C PRO A 102 -9.46 -14.12 -17.78
N GLU A 103 -9.93 -13.08 -18.47
CA GLU A 103 -9.24 -11.78 -18.56
C GLU A 103 -9.03 -11.15 -17.18
N MET A 104 -10.06 -11.18 -16.33
CA MET A 104 -9.96 -10.61 -14.99
C MET A 104 -9.07 -11.47 -14.07
N ASN A 105 -9.01 -12.79 -14.27
CA ASN A 105 -8.05 -13.65 -13.60
C ASN A 105 -6.61 -13.26 -13.97
N VAL A 106 -6.34 -13.07 -15.26
CA VAL A 106 -5.01 -12.65 -15.74
C VAL A 106 -4.67 -11.26 -15.19
N HIS A 107 -5.62 -10.32 -15.21
CA HIS A 107 -5.43 -8.99 -14.62
C HIS A 107 -5.12 -9.07 -13.12
N CYS A 108 -5.88 -9.84 -12.35
CA CYS A 108 -5.62 -10.05 -10.92
C CYS A 108 -4.24 -10.68 -10.70
N ALA A 109 -3.84 -11.63 -11.53
CA ALA A 109 -2.52 -12.27 -11.42
C ALA A 109 -1.38 -11.28 -11.66
N LEU A 110 -1.51 -10.39 -12.65
CA LEU A 110 -0.55 -9.31 -12.91
C LEU A 110 -0.43 -8.36 -11.72
N VAL A 111 -1.56 -7.91 -11.18
CA VAL A 111 -1.58 -6.98 -10.05
C VAL A 111 -1.02 -7.64 -8.79
N LEU A 112 -1.49 -8.83 -8.42
CA LEU A 112 -1.04 -9.57 -7.23
C LEU A 112 0.43 -9.99 -7.34
N GLY A 113 0.90 -10.35 -8.54
CA GLY A 113 2.29 -10.69 -8.80
C GLY A 113 3.24 -9.53 -8.53
N ARG A 114 2.78 -8.29 -8.75
CA ARG A 114 3.50 -7.04 -8.48
C ARG A 114 3.25 -6.43 -7.10
N CYS A 115 2.39 -7.06 -6.30
CA CYS A 115 2.18 -6.66 -4.93
C CYS A 115 3.25 -7.29 -4.02
N SER A 116 3.92 -6.44 -3.25
CA SER A 116 4.62 -6.82 -2.03
C SER A 116 3.64 -6.88 -0.85
N GLN A 117 4.14 -7.08 0.37
CA GLN A 117 3.30 -7.07 1.57
C GLN A 117 2.65 -5.70 1.80
N HIS A 118 3.31 -4.60 1.41
CA HIS A 118 2.89 -3.25 1.76
C HIS A 118 2.63 -2.34 0.55
N PHE A 119 3.21 -2.65 -0.60
CA PHE A 119 3.19 -1.79 -1.77
C PHE A 119 2.94 -2.56 -3.07
N TYR A 120 2.21 -1.94 -3.97
CA TYR A 120 2.10 -2.33 -5.37
C TYR A 120 3.11 -1.53 -6.20
N GLN A 121 3.89 -2.22 -7.02
CA GLN A 121 4.92 -1.63 -7.87
C GLN A 121 4.65 -2.01 -9.34
N PRO A 122 4.01 -1.13 -10.14
CA PRO A 122 3.59 -1.46 -11.50
C PRO A 122 4.74 -1.82 -12.43
N ASP A 123 5.88 -1.12 -12.31
CA ASP A 123 7.08 -1.38 -13.11
C ASP A 123 8.04 -2.40 -12.45
N GLY A 124 7.59 -3.02 -11.35
CA GLY A 124 8.36 -4.03 -10.64
C GLY A 124 8.35 -5.39 -11.34
N PRO A 125 9.23 -6.31 -10.90
CA PRO A 125 9.25 -7.68 -11.42
C PRO A 125 7.94 -8.39 -11.12
N LEU A 126 7.44 -9.14 -12.10
CA LEU A 126 6.24 -9.97 -11.96
C LEU A 126 6.59 -11.29 -11.27
N ILE A 127 6.12 -11.50 -10.04
CA ILE A 127 6.41 -12.70 -9.24
C ILE A 127 5.13 -13.50 -9.00
N LEU A 128 4.91 -14.55 -9.78
CA LEU A 128 3.71 -15.38 -9.76
C LEU A 128 3.88 -16.60 -8.84
N THR A 129 3.85 -16.36 -7.53
CA THR A 129 3.86 -17.46 -6.54
C THR A 129 2.47 -17.70 -5.98
N ARG A 130 2.19 -18.96 -5.61
CA ARG A 130 0.89 -19.32 -5.00
C ARG A 130 0.56 -18.45 -3.78
N LYS A 131 1.57 -18.18 -2.92
CA LYS A 131 1.40 -17.32 -1.74
C LYS A 131 0.92 -15.90 -2.09
N ARG A 132 1.42 -15.30 -3.19
CA ARG A 132 1.00 -13.95 -3.62
C ARG A 132 -0.39 -13.98 -4.24
N LEU A 133 -0.66 -14.95 -5.10
CA LEU A 133 -1.91 -15.04 -5.86
C LEU A 133 -3.12 -15.46 -5.01
N GLN A 134 -2.89 -16.12 -3.87
CA GLN A 134 -3.95 -16.45 -2.90
C GLN A 134 -4.37 -15.27 -2.01
N ARG A 135 -3.66 -14.14 -2.07
CA ARG A 135 -4.03 -12.95 -1.30
C ARG A 135 -5.25 -12.30 -1.92
N GLN A 136 -6.01 -11.63 -1.06
CA GLN A 136 -7.02 -10.67 -1.47
C GLN A 136 -6.53 -9.31 -1.00
N VAL A 137 -6.28 -8.40 -1.94
CA VAL A 137 -5.71 -7.10 -1.65
C VAL A 137 -6.61 -5.98 -2.11
N ARG A 138 -6.58 -4.88 -1.37
CA ARG A 138 -7.11 -3.59 -1.79
C ARG A 138 -5.92 -2.68 -2.09
N LEU A 139 -5.93 -2.06 -3.27
CA LEU A 139 -4.98 -1.01 -3.61
C LEU A 139 -5.54 0.34 -3.18
N LEU A 140 -4.68 1.14 -2.56
CA LEU A 140 -4.98 2.47 -2.07
C LEU A 140 -3.97 3.45 -2.68
N THR A 141 -4.44 4.31 -3.57
CA THR A 141 -3.67 5.44 -4.11
C THR A 141 -3.96 6.69 -3.28
N ILE A 142 -2.93 7.50 -3.03
CA ILE A 142 -3.08 8.79 -2.36
C ILE A 142 -2.86 9.86 -3.42
N GLN A 143 -3.92 10.55 -3.83
CA GLN A 143 -3.80 11.74 -4.66
C GLN A 143 -3.31 12.91 -3.80
N THR A 144 -2.01 13.19 -3.84
CA THR A 144 -1.40 14.28 -3.07
C THR A 144 -1.61 15.65 -3.71
N ASN A 145 -1.92 15.70 -5.01
CA ASN A 145 -2.10 16.98 -5.72
C ASN A 145 -3.32 17.75 -5.23
N ASP A 146 -4.42 17.06 -4.93
CA ASP A 146 -5.62 17.67 -4.34
C ASP A 146 -5.40 18.13 -2.88
N TYR A 147 -4.34 17.64 -2.23
CA TYR A 147 -4.10 17.87 -0.80
C TYR A 147 -3.29 19.14 -0.51
N TYR A 148 -2.51 19.64 -1.48
CA TYR A 148 -1.60 20.78 -1.26
C TYR A 148 -2.00 22.08 -1.97
N GLU A 149 -3.06 22.10 -2.79
CA GLU A 149 -3.46 23.30 -3.58
C GLU A 149 -2.24 24.00 -4.23
N LEU A 150 -1.27 23.22 -4.70
CA LEU A 150 -0.10 23.76 -5.40
C LEU A 150 -0.46 23.87 -6.88
N ASP A 151 -0.95 25.05 -7.27
CA ASP A 151 -0.95 25.54 -8.66
C ASP A 151 0.49 25.63 -9.20
#